data_AF-A0A3B8JEV2-F1
#
_entry.id   AF-A0A3B8JEV2-F1
#
_cell.length_a   1.000
_cell.length_b   1.000
_cell.length_c   1.000
_cell.angle_alpha   90.00
_cell.angle_beta   90.00
_cell.angle_gamma   90.00
#
_symmetry.space_group_name_H-M   'P 1'
#
loop_
_entity.id
_entity.type
_entity.pdbx_description
1 polymer ?
#
loop_
_entity_poly.entity_id
_entity_poly.type
_entity_poly.pdbx_seq_one_letter_code
_entity_poly.pdbx_strand_id
1 'polypeptide(L)' 'MARKRLIIEMGMGVDQHGQEPTVAAARAVRNAIAHNALPGVWEVAGLS' A
#
# COMPACT_ATOMS: atom_id res chain seq x y z
N MET A 1 -8.16 17.92 -10.57
CA MET A 1 -7.00 17.40 -11.32
C MET A 1 -7.20 15.93 -11.63
N ALA A 2 -7.14 15.52 -12.89
CA ALA A 2 -7.16 14.10 -13.25
C ALA A 2 -5.76 13.48 -13.03
N ARG A 3 -5.71 12.28 -12.43
CA ARG A 3 -4.45 11.52 -12.22
C ARG A 3 -4.50 10.20 -12.97
N LYS A 4 -3.36 9.75 -13.51
CA LYS A 4 -3.20 8.43 -14.14
C LYS A 4 -2.76 7.41 -13.08
N ARG A 5 -3.51 6.31 -12.94
CA ARG A 5 -3.13 5.19 -12.07
C ARG A 5 -2.00 4.40 -12.75
N LEU A 6 -0.98 4.03 -12.00
CA LEU A 6 0.14 3.23 -12.49
C LEU A 6 0.06 1.79 -11.94
N ILE A 7 -0.01 1.66 -10.62
CA ILE A 7 -0.11 0.39 -9.87
C ILE A 7 -1.14 0.55 -8.76
N ILE A 8 -1.76 -0.56 -8.35
CA ILE A 8 -2.59 -0.69 -7.15
C ILE A 8 -2.06 -1.88 -6.36
N GLU A 9 -1.59 -1.64 -5.14
CA GLU A 9 -1.13 -2.68 -4.22
C GLU A 9 -2.25 -2.99 -3.20
N MET A 10 -2.59 -4.27 -3.06
CA MET A 10 -3.69 -4.73 -2.21
C MET A 10 -3.13 -5.61 -1.10
N GLY A 11 -3.68 -5.48 0.10
CA GLY A 11 -3.25 -6.24 1.26
C GLY A 11 -4.36 -6.39 2.29
N MET A 12 -4.15 -7.33 3.21
CA MET A 12 -5.08 -7.67 4.29
C MET A 12 -4.43 -7.47 5.65
N GLY A 13 -5.22 -7.01 6.62
CA GLY A 13 -4.82 -6.90 8.01
C GLY A 13 -5.95 -7.34 8.92
N VAL A 14 -5.59 -8.02 10.00
CA VAL A 14 -6.53 -8.60 10.95
C VAL A 14 -6.22 -8.06 12.34
N ASP A 15 -7.25 -7.59 13.04
CA ASP A 15 -7.25 -7.43 14.49
C ASP A 15 -7.87 -8.70 15.10
N GLN A 16 -7.06 -9.44 15.85
CA GLN A 16 -7.45 -10.74 16.40
C GLN A 16 -8.14 -10.62 17.77
N HIS A 17 -7.96 -9.50 18.46
CA HIS A 17 -8.48 -9.29 19.82
C HIS A 17 -9.71 -8.39 19.83
N GLY A 18 -9.95 -7.65 18.74
CA GLY A 18 -11.08 -6.76 18.56
C GLY A 18 -10.84 -5.38 19.17
N GLN A 19 -11.77 -4.47 18.90
CA GLN A 19 -11.79 -3.08 19.37
C GLN A 19 -10.67 -2.17 18.79
N GLU A 20 -9.73 -2.70 18.01
CA GLU A 20 -8.60 -1.94 17.46
C GLU A 20 -8.58 -1.97 15.91
N PRO A 21 -9.58 -1.34 15.23
CA PRO A 21 -9.62 -1.29 13.77
C PRO A 21 -8.40 -0.59 13.17
N THR A 22 -7.78 0.34 13.90
CA THR A 22 -6.53 1.01 13.51
C THR A 22 -5.38 0.02 13.31
N VAL A 23 -5.28 -1.00 14.17
CA VAL A 23 -4.25 -2.04 14.08
C VAL A 23 -4.49 -2.92 12.84
N ALA A 24 -5.73 -3.30 12.57
CA ALA A 24 -6.08 -4.04 11.35
C ALA A 24 -5.73 -3.25 10.08
N ALA A 25 -6.12 -1.97 10.02
CA ALA A 25 -5.82 -1.10 8.88
C ALA A 25 -4.31 -0.91 8.65
N ALA A 26 -3.54 -0.66 9.72
CA ALA A 26 -2.08 -0.53 9.63
C ALA A 26 -1.42 -1.82 9.11
N ARG A 27 -1.90 -2.98 9.57
CA ARG A 27 -1.44 -4.29 9.08
C ARG A 27 -1.78 -4.50 7.60
N ALA A 28 -2.96 -4.05 7.15
CA ALA A 28 -3.38 -4.15 5.76
C ALA A 28 -2.47 -3.34 4.81
N VAL A 29 -2.16 -2.10 5.17
CA VAL A 29 -1.22 -1.26 4.39
C VAL A 29 0.17 -1.88 4.37
N ARG A 30 0.67 -2.33 5.52
CA ARG A 30 1.97 -3.03 5.57
C ARG A 30 1.97 -4.27 4.68
N ASN A 31 0.94 -5.11 4.75
CA ASN A 31 0.84 -6.31 3.91
C ASN A 31 0.80 -5.97 2.42
N ALA A 32 0.15 -4.87 2.04
CA ALA A 32 0.05 -4.43 0.65
C ALA A 32 1.42 -4.12 0.03
N ILE A 33 2.31 -3.48 0.79
CA ILE A 33 3.59 -2.94 0.26
C ILE A 33 4.83 -3.74 0.65
N ALA A 34 4.76 -4.63 1.66
CA ALA A 34 5.96 -5.27 2.25
C ALA A 34 6.72 -6.21 1.30
N HIS A 35 6.11 -6.68 0.22
CA HIS A 35 6.69 -7.67 -0.69
C HIS A 35 7.04 -7.12 -2.07
N ASN A 36 6.85 -5.81 -2.28
CA ASN A 36 7.13 -5.15 -3.54
C ASN A 36 8.19 -4.06 -3.31
N ALA A 37 9.05 -3.86 -4.30
CA ALA A 37 9.92 -2.69 -4.38
C ALA A 37 9.71 -2.03 -5.75
N LEU A 38 9.66 -0.69 -5.75
CA LEU A 38 9.37 0.09 -6.96
C LEU A 38 10.57 0.98 -7.36
N PRO A 39 11.80 0.45 -7.48
CA PRO A 39 13.00 1.28 -7.62
C PRO A 39 13.00 2.15 -8.88
N GLY A 40 12.46 1.67 -10.00
CA GLY A 40 12.47 2.41 -11.28
C GLY A 40 11.16 3.12 -11.63
N VAL A 41 10.10 2.98 -10.82
CA VAL A 41 8.77 3.49 -11.20
C VAL A 41 8.73 5.01 -11.21
N TRP A 42 9.47 5.67 -10.32
CA TRP A 42 9.50 7.13 -10.26
C TRP A 42 10.24 7.74 -11.47
N GLU A 43 11.33 7.11 -11.91
CA GLU A 43 12.10 7.54 -13.09
C GLU A 43 11.25 7.45 -14.36
N VAL A 44 10.64 6.29 -14.63
CA VAL A 44 9.83 6.09 -15.85
C VAL A 44 8.52 6.88 -15.85
N ALA A 45 8.02 7.26 -14.66
CA ALA A 45 6.84 8.10 -14.52
C ALA A 45 7.15 9.60 -14.61
N GLY A 46 8.44 9.99 -14.65
CA GLY A 46 8.86 11.40 -14.63
C GLY A 46 8.49 12.11 -13.32
N LEU A 47 8.58 11.40 -12.19
CA LEU A 47 8.22 11.91 -10.84
C LEU A 47 9.44 12.18 -9.95
N SER A 48 10.65 11.99 -10.49
CA SER A 48 11.95 12.25 -9.87
C SER A 48 12.45 13.67 -10.10
#